data_AF-A0A522RJG1-F1
#
_entry.id   AF-A0A522RJG1-F1
#
_cell.length_a   1.000
_cell.length_b   1.000
_cell.length_c   1.000
_cell.angle_alpha   90.00
_cell.angle_beta   90.00
_cell.angle_gamma   90.00
#
_symmetry.space_group_name_H-M   'P 1'
#
loop_
_entity.id
_entity.type
_entity.pdbx_description
1 polymer ?
#
loop_
_entity_poly.entity_id
_entity_poly.type
_entity_poly.pdbx_seq_one_letter_code
_entity_poly.pdbx_strand_id
1 'polypeptide(L)'
;MSEQKSRRGGRRAGAGRKPKGYVKPSALSDLNKVSALATPPPEEIDGVAQRHARLAIEALVKLLFYGSSEAAKITAAKEILDRGYGKPAVEIGGDAAMLPFMPAPIQSTSLTAEIRAEARKFANLAIEVMRKIAADGTSETAIATASKALLDRGLGTVGKARMPDEQRERPLGKKEEAARAAEAAATGRYATPAPPRNMVERLQ
;
A
#
# COMPACT_ATOMS: atom_id res chain seq x y z
N MET A 1 49.19 28.57 33.18
CA MET A 1 49.46 27.13 32.98
C MET A 1 48.41 26.58 32.03
N SER A 2 48.76 26.36 30.76
CA SER A 2 47.82 25.88 29.74
C SER A 2 47.88 24.36 29.65
N GLU A 3 46.80 23.68 30.04
CA GLU A 3 46.65 22.23 29.90
C GLU A 3 46.71 21.79 28.43
N GLN A 4 47.80 21.13 28.05
CA GLN A 4 47.90 20.43 26.77
C GLN A 4 47.09 19.14 26.82
N LYS A 5 45.88 19.16 26.23
CA LYS A 5 45.08 17.95 26.01
C LYS A 5 45.85 16.94 25.15
N SER A 6 45.99 15.73 25.66
CA SER A 6 46.73 14.64 25.04
C SER A 6 46.19 14.32 23.63
N ARG A 7 47.10 14.30 22.64
CA ARG A 7 46.81 14.02 21.22
C ARG A 7 46.85 12.51 20.88
N ARG A 8 46.67 11.63 21.86
CA ARG A 8 46.83 10.17 21.69
C ARG A 8 45.47 9.48 21.62
N GLY A 9 44.88 9.47 20.42
CA GLY A 9 43.76 8.58 20.11
C GLY A 9 42.77 9.24 19.16
N GLY A 10 42.74 8.80 17.89
CA GLY A 10 41.66 9.21 16.98
C GLY A 10 41.98 9.25 15.48
N ARG A 11 43.19 8.89 15.05
CA ARG A 11 43.56 8.92 13.61
C ARG A 11 43.47 7.56 12.91
N ARG A 12 42.61 6.66 13.37
CA ARG A 12 42.21 5.50 12.55
C ARG A 12 40.90 5.83 11.86
N ALA A 13 40.76 5.50 10.58
CA ALA A 13 39.47 5.60 9.90
C ALA A 13 38.42 4.81 10.71
N GLY A 14 37.37 5.48 11.18
CA GLY A 14 36.35 4.90 12.07
C GLY A 14 36.60 5.02 13.58
N ALA A 15 37.76 5.50 14.03
CA ALA A 15 38.05 5.75 15.46
C ALA A 15 37.72 7.20 15.84
N GLY A 16 36.43 7.50 15.93
CA GLY A 16 35.93 8.77 16.43
C GLY A 16 34.47 8.64 16.85
N ARG A 17 34.08 9.32 17.92
CA ARG A 17 32.66 9.45 18.27
C ARG A 17 31.98 10.19 17.12
N LYS A 18 31.09 9.50 16.39
CA LYS A 18 30.32 10.10 15.31
C LYS A 18 29.64 11.38 15.82
N PRO A 19 29.67 12.48 15.06
CA PRO A 19 29.10 13.74 15.50
C PRO A 19 27.61 13.57 15.80
N LYS A 20 27.09 14.35 16.76
CA LYS A 20 25.67 14.36 17.10
C LYS A 20 24.87 14.70 15.83
N GLY A 21 23.96 13.82 15.42
CA GLY A 21 23.20 13.97 14.16
C GLY A 21 23.80 13.25 12.94
N TYR A 22 24.85 12.42 13.11
CA TYR A 22 25.35 11.59 12.02
C TYR A 22 24.29 10.57 11.57
N VAL A 23 23.70 10.81 10.40
CA VAL A 23 22.89 9.84 9.67
C VAL A 23 23.83 9.08 8.74
N LYS A 24 23.76 7.74 8.74
CA LYS A 24 24.52 6.92 7.79
C LYS A 24 24.09 7.35 6.37
N PRO A 25 25.02 7.71 5.46
CA PRO A 25 24.64 8.01 4.09
C PRO A 25 23.96 6.77 3.51
N SER A 26 22.72 6.94 3.06
CA SER A 26 22.02 5.92 2.29
C SER A 26 22.47 6.06 0.84
N ALA A 27 22.35 5.01 0.01
CA ALA A 27 22.66 5.12 -1.42
C ALA A 27 21.83 6.23 -2.12
N LEU A 28 20.70 6.64 -1.53
CA LEU A 28 19.91 7.79 -1.97
C LEU A 28 20.62 9.13 -1.77
N SER A 29 21.50 9.24 -0.77
CA SER A 29 22.31 10.46 -0.58
C SER A 29 23.39 10.64 -1.64
N ASP A 30 23.74 9.58 -2.37
CA ASP A 30 24.65 9.65 -3.53
C ASP A 30 23.92 10.03 -4.82
N LEU A 31 22.59 10.11 -4.81
CA LEU A 31 21.80 10.47 -5.98
C LEU A 31 21.94 11.97 -6.26
N ASN A 32 22.58 12.31 -7.38
CA ASN A 32 22.73 13.69 -7.81
C ASN A 32 21.40 14.22 -8.37
N LYS A 33 20.64 14.89 -7.48
CA LYS A 33 19.33 15.48 -7.79
C LYS A 33 19.36 16.42 -9.00
N VAL A 34 20.43 17.21 -9.16
CA VAL A 34 20.54 18.17 -10.27
C VAL A 34 20.64 17.43 -11.60
N SER A 35 21.46 16.38 -11.67
CA SER A 35 21.58 15.56 -12.88
C SER A 35 20.30 14.77 -13.20
N ALA A 36 19.60 14.26 -12.18
CA ALA A 36 18.37 13.52 -12.36
C ALA A 36 17.24 14.39 -12.91
N LEU A 37 17.15 15.65 -12.46
CA LEU A 37 16.14 16.61 -12.93
C LEU A 37 16.48 17.25 -14.28
N ALA A 38 17.76 17.23 -14.68
CA ALA A 38 18.20 17.72 -15.99
C ALA A 38 17.85 16.75 -17.13
N THR A 39 17.57 15.48 -16.82
CA THR A 39 17.13 14.50 -17.81
C THR A 39 15.66 14.76 -18.14
N PRO A 40 15.28 14.90 -19.43
CA PRO A 40 13.88 15.10 -19.79
C PRO A 40 13.04 13.91 -19.31
N PRO A 41 11.79 14.14 -18.87
CA PRO A 41 10.91 13.06 -18.44
C PRO A 41 10.71 12.08 -19.60
N PRO A 42 10.77 10.76 -19.36
CA PRO A 42 10.56 9.78 -20.41
C PRO A 42 9.12 9.85 -20.92
N GLU A 43 8.94 9.78 -22.24
CA GLU A 43 7.62 9.72 -22.87
C GLU A 43 6.86 8.44 -22.48
N GLU A 44 7.59 7.32 -22.31
CA GLU A 44 7.05 6.03 -21.86
C GLU A 44 7.70 5.58 -20.56
N ILE A 45 7.02 5.82 -19.43
CA ILE A 45 7.53 5.47 -18.11
C ILE A 45 7.65 3.94 -17.91
N ASP A 46 6.78 3.18 -18.57
CA ASP A 46 6.70 1.72 -18.45
C ASP A 46 7.97 1.06 -19.00
N GLY A 47 8.46 1.52 -20.15
CA GLY A 47 9.69 0.99 -20.76
C GLY A 47 10.93 1.25 -19.89
N VAL A 48 10.99 2.39 -19.21
CA VAL A 48 12.07 2.70 -18.26
C VAL A 48 11.97 1.84 -17.01
N ALA A 49 10.78 1.70 -16.44
CA ALA A 49 10.57 0.87 -15.25
C ALA A 49 10.89 -0.62 -15.50
N GLN A 50 10.51 -1.15 -16.66
CA GLN A 50 10.77 -2.53 -17.05
C GLN A 50 12.27 -2.87 -17.08
N ARG A 51 13.14 -1.93 -17.47
CA ARG A 51 14.60 -2.14 -17.48
C ARG A 51 15.17 -2.43 -16.08
N HIS A 52 14.51 -1.94 -15.04
CA HIS A 52 14.93 -2.13 -13.65
C HIS A 52 14.26 -3.34 -12.98
N ALA A 53 13.38 -4.07 -13.67
CA ALA A 53 12.57 -5.13 -13.06
C ALA A 53 13.40 -6.27 -12.46
N ARG A 54 14.47 -6.73 -13.14
CA ARG A 54 15.35 -7.79 -12.63
C ARG A 54 16.10 -7.34 -11.38
N LEU A 55 16.69 -6.14 -11.42
CA LEU A 55 17.36 -5.53 -10.26
C LEU A 55 16.39 -5.33 -9.08
N ALA A 56 15.13 -5.00 -9.36
CA ALA A 56 14.10 -4.89 -8.32
C ALA A 56 13.81 -6.24 -7.66
N ILE A 57 13.71 -7.34 -8.43
CA ILE A 57 13.55 -8.69 -7.85
C ILE A 57 14.76 -9.04 -6.96
N GLU A 58 15.98 -8.81 -7.43
CA GLU A 58 17.18 -9.05 -6.63
C GLU A 58 17.19 -8.21 -5.34
N ALA A 59 16.74 -6.96 -5.40
CA ALA A 59 16.62 -6.11 -4.22
C ALA A 59 15.58 -6.64 -3.22
N LEU A 60 14.45 -7.17 -3.69
CA LEU A 60 13.46 -7.83 -2.84
C LEU A 60 14.05 -9.08 -2.18
N VAL A 61 14.80 -9.89 -2.92
CA VAL A 61 15.49 -11.08 -2.36
C VAL A 61 16.51 -10.66 -1.30
N LYS A 62 17.30 -9.60 -1.54
CA LYS A 62 18.21 -9.05 -0.52
C LYS A 62 17.46 -8.59 0.73
N LEU A 63 16.26 -8.01 0.56
CA LEU A 63 15.41 -7.58 1.66
C LEU A 63 14.94 -8.76 2.52
N LEU A 64 14.67 -9.93 1.92
CA LEU A 64 14.29 -11.13 2.66
C LEU A 64 15.35 -11.57 3.68
N PHE A 65 16.63 -11.45 3.32
CA PHE A 65 17.74 -11.81 4.21
C PHE A 65 18.14 -10.67 5.15
N TYR A 66 18.36 -9.48 4.60
CA TYR A 66 19.03 -8.38 5.29
C TYR A 66 18.10 -7.24 5.70
N GLY A 67 16.79 -7.38 5.45
CA GLY A 67 15.78 -6.43 5.89
C GLY A 67 15.85 -6.24 7.41
N SER A 68 15.83 -4.98 7.85
CA SER A 68 15.90 -4.63 9.28
C SER A 68 14.61 -4.92 10.04
N SER A 69 13.47 -5.01 9.36
CA SER A 69 12.18 -5.30 9.96
C SER A 69 11.53 -6.53 9.34
N GLU A 70 10.84 -7.31 10.19
CA GLU A 70 10.03 -8.46 9.74
C GLU A 70 8.93 -8.00 8.78
N ALA A 71 8.34 -6.82 9.01
CA ALA A 71 7.37 -6.21 8.10
C ALA A 71 7.94 -5.99 6.69
N ALA A 72 9.17 -5.48 6.57
CA ALA A 72 9.81 -5.31 5.26
C ALA A 72 10.04 -6.66 4.58
N LYS A 73 10.48 -7.69 5.33
CA LYS A 73 10.66 -9.05 4.81
C LYS A 73 9.34 -9.64 4.31
N ILE A 74 8.26 -9.51 5.08
CA ILE A 74 6.92 -9.98 4.68
C ILE A 74 6.45 -9.27 3.41
N THR A 75 6.62 -7.95 3.32
CA THR A 75 6.25 -7.19 2.12
C THR A 75 7.05 -7.66 0.91
N ALA A 76 8.36 -7.83 1.02
CA ALA A 76 9.15 -8.37 -0.10
C ALA A 76 8.72 -9.79 -0.49
N ALA A 77 8.41 -10.65 0.48
CA ALA A 77 7.94 -12.01 0.22
C ALA A 77 6.62 -12.00 -0.54
N LYS A 78 5.66 -11.15 -0.12
CA LYS A 78 4.38 -10.96 -0.81
C LYS A 78 4.58 -10.47 -2.24
N GLU A 79 5.41 -9.45 -2.44
CA GLU A 79 5.67 -8.86 -3.76
C GLU A 79 6.32 -9.84 -4.75
N ILE A 80 7.21 -10.73 -4.27
CA ILE A 80 7.80 -11.81 -5.08
C ILE A 80 6.72 -12.81 -5.49
N LEU A 81 5.88 -13.24 -4.54
CA LEU A 81 4.83 -14.23 -4.81
C LEU A 81 3.73 -13.68 -5.73
N ASP A 82 3.31 -12.43 -5.51
CA ASP A 82 2.28 -11.79 -6.32
C ASP A 82 2.73 -11.59 -7.77
N ARG A 83 4.03 -11.39 -8.00
CA ARG A 83 4.60 -11.38 -9.36
C ARG A 83 4.66 -12.78 -9.97
N GLY A 84 5.04 -13.80 -9.21
CA GLY A 84 5.18 -15.17 -9.74
C GLY A 84 3.84 -15.85 -10.05
N TYR A 85 2.84 -15.65 -9.19
CA TYR A 85 1.58 -16.41 -9.17
C TYR A 85 0.32 -15.54 -9.26
N GLY A 86 0.46 -14.21 -9.23
CA GLY A 86 -0.67 -13.30 -9.15
C GLY A 86 -1.11 -13.06 -7.70
N LYS A 87 -2.07 -12.15 -7.54
CA LYS A 87 -2.68 -11.88 -6.23
C LYS A 87 -3.56 -13.07 -5.82
N PRO A 88 -3.63 -13.41 -4.53
CA PRO A 88 -4.51 -14.47 -4.06
C PRO A 88 -5.97 -14.11 -4.39
N ALA A 89 -6.70 -15.08 -4.95
CA ALA A 89 -8.06 -14.87 -5.43
C ALA A 89 -9.07 -14.93 -4.27
N VAL A 90 -10.09 -14.08 -4.34
CA VAL A 90 -11.30 -14.22 -3.54
C VAL A 90 -12.27 -15.06 -4.36
N GLU A 91 -12.72 -16.20 -3.83
CA GLU A 91 -13.88 -16.90 -4.38
C GLU A 91 -15.13 -16.05 -4.11
N ILE A 92 -15.34 -15.03 -4.93
CA ILE A 92 -16.62 -14.35 -5.01
C ILE A 92 -17.43 -15.20 -6.00
N GLY A 93 -18.40 -15.95 -5.50
CA GLY A 93 -19.34 -16.74 -6.30
C GLY A 93 -20.17 -15.85 -7.24
N GLY A 94 -19.55 -15.44 -8.34
CA GLY A 94 -20.13 -14.63 -9.39
C GLY A 94 -19.27 -14.74 -10.64
N ASP A 95 -19.83 -15.38 -11.66
CA ASP A 95 -19.26 -15.57 -12.99
C ASP A 95 -18.55 -14.33 -13.55
N ALA A 96 -17.24 -14.24 -13.36
CA ALA A 96 -16.39 -13.31 -14.11
C ALA A 96 -16.14 -13.79 -15.56
N ALA A 97 -16.71 -14.95 -15.94
CA ALA A 97 -16.55 -15.58 -17.25
C ALA A 97 -17.58 -15.11 -18.32
N MET A 98 -18.48 -14.17 -18.00
CA MET A 98 -19.63 -13.80 -18.86
C MET A 98 -19.57 -12.39 -19.47
N LEU A 99 -18.38 -11.80 -19.68
CA LEU A 99 -18.26 -10.57 -20.50
C LEU A 99 -17.53 -10.86 -21.83
N PRO A 100 -18.25 -11.34 -22.87
CA PRO A 100 -17.66 -11.80 -24.14
C PRO A 100 -17.11 -10.69 -25.06
N PHE A 101 -17.01 -9.44 -24.60
CA PHE A 101 -16.66 -8.28 -25.44
C PHE A 101 -15.49 -7.42 -24.95
N MET A 102 -14.77 -7.81 -23.89
CA MET A 102 -13.53 -7.11 -23.54
C MET A 102 -12.35 -7.75 -24.29
N PRO A 103 -11.72 -7.06 -25.26
CA PRO A 103 -10.47 -7.53 -25.83
C PRO A 103 -9.44 -7.62 -24.70
N ALA A 104 -8.86 -8.80 -24.51
CA ALA A 104 -7.75 -8.98 -23.59
C ALA A 104 -6.65 -8.00 -24.00
N PRO A 105 -6.07 -7.23 -23.05
CA PRO A 105 -5.03 -6.28 -23.39
C PRO A 105 -3.86 -7.02 -24.03
N ILE A 106 -3.51 -6.61 -25.25
CA ILE A 106 -2.33 -7.06 -25.98
C ILE A 106 -1.12 -6.54 -25.21
N GLN A 107 -0.62 -7.33 -24.25
CA GLN A 107 0.59 -7.00 -23.50
C GLN A 107 1.77 -7.77 -24.08
N SER A 108 2.94 -7.15 -24.04
CA SER A 108 4.25 -7.74 -24.25
C SER A 108 4.45 -8.95 -23.31
N THR A 109 4.02 -10.11 -23.77
CA THR A 109 3.95 -11.35 -22.98
C THR A 109 5.34 -11.86 -22.60
N SER A 110 6.38 -11.57 -23.38
CA SER A 110 7.72 -12.13 -23.18
C SER A 110 8.40 -11.60 -21.92
N LEU A 111 8.60 -10.28 -21.80
CA LEU A 111 9.30 -9.68 -20.66
C LEU A 111 8.53 -9.90 -19.35
N THR A 112 7.20 -9.76 -19.41
CA THR A 112 6.36 -10.05 -18.24
C THR A 112 6.48 -11.52 -17.83
N ALA A 113 6.47 -12.48 -18.77
CA ALA A 113 6.66 -13.90 -18.47
C ALA A 113 8.06 -14.21 -17.90
N GLU A 114 9.13 -13.58 -18.41
CA GLU A 114 10.49 -13.73 -17.87
C GLU A 114 10.56 -13.30 -16.40
N ILE A 115 10.00 -12.13 -16.07
CA ILE A 115 9.96 -11.60 -14.70
C ILE A 115 9.13 -12.52 -13.78
N ARG A 116 8.01 -13.08 -14.27
CA ARG A 116 7.26 -14.08 -13.50
C ARG A 116 8.08 -15.34 -13.26
N ALA A 117 8.78 -15.84 -14.28
CA ALA A 117 9.63 -17.02 -14.15
C ALA A 117 10.78 -16.79 -13.17
N GLU A 118 11.39 -15.61 -13.20
CA GLU A 118 12.44 -15.21 -12.25
C GLU A 118 11.90 -15.13 -10.81
N ALA A 119 10.75 -14.49 -10.60
CA ALA A 119 10.10 -14.42 -9.29
C ALA A 119 9.75 -15.82 -8.74
N ARG A 120 9.31 -16.75 -9.60
CA ARG A 120 9.01 -18.15 -9.20
C ARG A 120 10.21 -18.90 -8.66
N LYS A 121 11.45 -18.61 -9.13
CA LYS A 121 12.68 -19.23 -8.59
C LYS A 121 12.84 -18.97 -7.09
N PHE A 122 12.39 -17.81 -6.62
CA PHE A 122 12.52 -17.38 -5.22
C PHE A 122 11.26 -17.66 -4.39
N ALA A 123 10.24 -18.31 -4.95
CA ALA A 123 8.96 -18.52 -4.28
C ALA A 123 9.07 -19.36 -3.00
N ASN A 124 9.80 -20.49 -3.06
CA ASN A 124 10.02 -21.36 -1.90
C ASN A 124 10.72 -20.61 -0.77
N LEU A 125 11.68 -19.76 -1.12
CA LEU A 125 12.42 -18.94 -0.16
C LEU A 125 11.51 -17.91 0.50
N ALA A 126 10.66 -17.23 -0.27
CA ALA A 126 9.68 -16.29 0.26
C ALA A 126 8.68 -16.97 1.23
N ILE A 127 8.22 -18.19 0.90
CA ILE A 127 7.34 -18.99 1.75
C ILE A 127 8.06 -19.40 3.05
N GLU A 128 9.30 -19.89 2.96
CA GLU A 128 10.12 -20.26 4.13
C GLU A 128 10.35 -19.08 5.08
N VAL A 129 10.63 -17.88 4.54
CA VAL A 129 10.80 -16.66 5.36
C VAL A 129 9.51 -16.31 6.09
N MET A 130 8.36 -16.33 5.41
CA MET A 130 7.07 -16.06 6.06
C MET A 130 6.72 -17.14 7.08
N ARG A 131 7.02 -18.42 6.80
CA ARG A 131 6.82 -19.52 7.75
C ARG A 131 7.63 -19.31 9.02
N LYS A 132 8.92 -18.95 8.89
CA LYS A 132 9.77 -18.66 10.06
C LYS A 132 9.26 -17.47 10.87
N ILE A 133 8.83 -16.40 10.21
CA ILE A 133 8.24 -15.25 10.92
C ILE A 133 6.91 -15.62 11.58
N ALA A 134 6.10 -16.48 10.95
CA ALA A 134 4.84 -16.96 11.53
C ALA A 134 5.06 -17.85 12.76
N ALA A 135 6.13 -18.64 12.79
CA ALA A 135 6.44 -19.56 13.90
C ALA A 135 7.20 -18.87 15.04
N ASP A 136 8.26 -18.12 14.69
CA ASP A 136 9.27 -17.64 15.63
C ASP A 136 9.45 -16.11 15.57
N GLY A 137 8.49 -15.40 14.96
CA GLY A 137 8.56 -13.95 14.77
C GLY A 137 8.61 -13.20 16.11
N THR A 138 9.36 -12.12 16.14
CA THR A 138 9.50 -11.29 17.35
C THR A 138 8.31 -10.36 17.56
N SER A 139 7.61 -9.98 16.49
CA SER A 139 6.42 -9.13 16.57
C SER A 139 5.14 -9.93 16.34
N GLU A 140 4.20 -9.84 17.27
CA GLU A 140 2.85 -10.44 17.12
C GLU A 140 2.16 -9.95 15.84
N THR A 141 2.36 -8.69 15.47
CA THR A 141 1.80 -8.13 14.23
C THR A 141 2.44 -8.74 12.99
N ALA A 142 3.76 -8.98 13.03
CA ALA A 142 4.47 -9.66 11.94
C ALA A 142 4.05 -11.13 11.84
N ILE A 143 3.92 -11.82 12.97
CA ILE A 143 3.39 -13.20 13.03
C ILE A 143 2.01 -13.25 12.39
N ALA A 144 1.05 -12.45 12.87
CA ALA A 144 -0.31 -12.44 12.36
C ALA A 144 -0.38 -12.12 10.86
N THR A 145 0.42 -11.15 10.39
CA THR A 145 0.44 -10.76 8.98
C THR A 145 1.13 -11.79 8.07
N ALA A 146 2.14 -12.52 8.57
CA ALA A 146 2.79 -13.62 7.86
C ALA A 146 1.86 -14.85 7.80
N SER A 147 1.27 -15.23 8.93
CA SER A 147 0.29 -16.32 9.01
C SER A 147 -0.89 -16.09 8.08
N LYS A 148 -1.48 -14.89 8.10
CA LYS A 148 -2.54 -14.51 7.17
C LYS A 148 -2.08 -14.61 5.71
N ALA A 149 -0.88 -14.13 5.40
CA ALA A 149 -0.37 -14.15 4.03
C ALA A 149 -0.17 -15.56 3.45
N LEU A 150 0.18 -16.52 4.30
CA LEU A 150 0.29 -17.94 3.95
C LEU A 150 -1.11 -18.54 3.73
N LEU A 151 -2.05 -18.27 4.63
CA LEU A 151 -3.43 -18.76 4.52
C LEU A 151 -4.13 -18.22 3.27
N ASP A 152 -4.06 -16.91 3.03
CA ASP A 152 -4.67 -16.26 1.86
C ASP A 152 -4.18 -16.90 0.53
N ARG A 153 -2.93 -17.40 0.50
CA ARG A 153 -2.34 -18.01 -0.69
C ARG A 153 -2.60 -19.51 -0.81
N GLY A 154 -2.65 -20.23 0.30
CA GLY A 154 -2.87 -21.68 0.30
C GLY A 154 -4.35 -22.08 0.25
N LEU A 155 -5.22 -21.28 0.85
CA LEU A 155 -6.64 -21.57 1.04
C LEU A 155 -7.56 -20.53 0.37
N GLY A 156 -6.98 -19.53 -0.31
CA GLY A 156 -7.71 -18.40 -0.85
C GLY A 156 -7.98 -17.32 0.20
N THR A 157 -8.33 -16.12 -0.27
CA THR A 157 -8.67 -15.02 0.65
C THR A 157 -10.08 -15.19 1.19
N VAL A 158 -10.27 -14.97 2.48
CA VAL A 158 -11.60 -14.96 3.11
C VAL A 158 -12.47 -13.88 2.46
N GLY A 159 -13.64 -14.27 1.96
CA GLY A 159 -14.62 -13.35 1.40
C GLY A 159 -15.03 -12.27 2.40
N LYS A 160 -15.27 -11.04 1.92
CA LYS A 160 -15.87 -9.99 2.75
C LYS A 160 -17.29 -10.43 3.12
N ALA A 161 -17.61 -10.48 4.41
CA ALA A 161 -18.97 -10.75 4.87
C ALA A 161 -19.94 -9.75 4.21
N ARG A 162 -20.87 -10.25 3.41
CA ARG A 162 -21.98 -9.45 2.90
C ARG A 162 -23.03 -9.41 4.00
N MET A 163 -23.28 -8.22 4.54
CA MET A 163 -24.48 -8.01 5.36
C MET A 163 -25.71 -8.32 4.49
N PRO A 164 -26.70 -9.08 4.99
CA PRO A 164 -27.95 -9.28 4.27
C PRO A 164 -28.56 -7.93 3.92
N ASP A 165 -29.10 -7.80 2.71
CA ASP A 165 -29.53 -6.52 2.13
C ASP A 165 -30.58 -5.78 3.00
N GLU A 166 -31.25 -6.48 3.91
CA GLU A 166 -32.21 -5.95 4.89
C GLU A 166 -31.57 -5.03 5.95
N GLN A 167 -30.26 -5.11 6.19
CA GLN A 167 -29.53 -4.29 7.17
C GLN A 167 -28.67 -3.19 6.52
N ARG A 168 -28.76 -3.03 5.19
CA ARG A 168 -28.18 -1.86 4.54
C ARG A 168 -29.07 -0.65 4.84
N GLU A 169 -28.70 0.11 5.87
CA GLU A 169 -29.15 1.49 5.96
C GLU A 169 -28.80 2.18 4.64
N ARG A 170 -29.81 2.43 3.81
CA ARG A 170 -29.62 3.20 2.57
C ARG A 170 -29.05 4.55 3.02
N PRO A 171 -27.87 4.97 2.55
CA PRO A 171 -27.41 6.32 2.83
C PRO A 171 -28.46 7.26 2.24
N LEU A 172 -29.13 8.03 3.10
CA LEU A 172 -30.13 9.00 2.67
C LEU A 172 -29.46 9.92 1.64
N GLY A 173 -30.14 10.13 0.52
CA GLY A 173 -29.61 11.03 -0.49
C GLY A 173 -29.43 12.43 0.12
N LYS A 174 -28.43 13.19 -0.34
CA LYS A 174 -28.19 14.57 0.14
C LYS A 174 -29.45 15.47 0.14
N LYS A 175 -30.43 15.16 -0.72
CA LYS A 175 -31.75 15.82 -0.76
C LYS A 175 -32.68 15.39 0.38
N GLU A 176 -32.67 14.12 0.77
CA GLU A 176 -33.48 13.60 1.88
C GLU A 176 -32.89 14.01 3.24
N GLU A 177 -31.56 14.07 3.37
CA GLU A 177 -30.92 14.63 4.55
C GLU A 177 -31.25 16.11 4.73
N ALA A 178 -31.22 16.89 3.64
CA ALA A 178 -31.59 18.31 3.67
C ALA A 178 -33.08 18.51 4.01
N ALA A 179 -33.97 17.68 3.46
CA ALA A 179 -35.40 17.74 3.77
C ALA A 179 -35.69 17.37 5.23
N ARG A 180 -35.06 16.32 5.75
CA ARG A 180 -35.22 15.90 7.16
C ARG A 180 -34.61 16.92 8.13
N ALA A 181 -33.50 17.55 7.77
CA ALA A 181 -32.91 18.65 8.54
C ALA A 181 -33.81 19.90 8.55
N ALA A 182 -34.44 20.23 7.42
CA ALA A 182 -35.40 21.32 7.33
C ALA A 182 -36.67 21.05 8.16
N GLU A 183 -37.17 19.81 8.15
CA GLU A 183 -38.34 19.40 8.93
C GLU A 183 -38.06 19.39 10.45
N ALA A 184 -36.87 18.95 10.86
CA ALA A 184 -36.43 19.02 12.25
C ALA A 184 -36.23 20.48 12.72
N ALA A 185 -35.76 21.37 11.84
CA ALA A 185 -35.64 22.79 12.14
C ALA A 185 -37.01 23.49 12.23
N ALA A 186 -38.00 23.03 11.46
CA ALA A 186 -39.36 23.58 11.46
C ALA A 186 -40.22 23.14 12.66
N THR A 187 -39.87 22.05 13.34
CA THR A 187 -40.63 21.49 14.47
C THR A 187 -39.97 21.71 15.84
N GLY A 188 -38.80 22.36 15.87
CA GLY A 188 -38.07 22.68 17.09
C GLY A 188 -38.74 23.76 17.94
N ARG A 189 -38.38 23.81 19.23
CA ARG A 189 -38.90 24.75 20.26
C ARG A 189 -38.71 26.24 19.95
N TYR A 190 -37.96 26.56 18.89
CA TYR A 190 -37.64 27.91 18.39
C TYR A 190 -38.08 28.11 16.93
N ALA A 191 -39.00 27.29 16.41
CA ALA A 191 -39.55 27.47 15.07
C ALA A 191 -40.26 28.83 14.98
N THR A 192 -39.87 29.65 14.01
CA THR A 192 -40.54 30.92 13.72
C THR A 192 -41.95 30.64 13.18
N PRO A 193 -43.02 31.26 13.72
CA PRO A 193 -44.36 31.05 13.20
C PRO A 193 -44.44 31.48 11.74
N ALA A 194 -45.21 30.73 10.95
CA ALA A 194 -45.39 31.00 9.53
C ALA A 194 -45.90 32.44 9.32
N PRO A 195 -45.37 33.17 8.31
CA PRO A 195 -45.78 34.55 8.07
C PRO A 195 -47.28 34.59 7.76
N PRO A 196 -48.01 35.62 8.22
CA PRO A 196 -49.44 35.73 7.96
C PRO A 196 -49.67 35.81 6.45
N ARG A 197 -50.55 34.95 5.94
CA ARG A 197 -51.05 35.06 4.56
C ARG A 197 -51.68 36.44 4.43
N ASN A 198 -51.10 37.30 3.60
CA ASN A 198 -51.71 38.55 3.19
C ASN A 198 -53.09 38.24 2.60
N MET A 199 -54.15 38.46 3.37
CA MET A 199 -55.49 38.67 2.84
C MET A 199 -55.47 40.04 2.16
N VAL A 200 -55.12 40.07 0.88
CA VAL A 200 -55.59 41.11 -0.03
C VAL A 200 -56.68 40.49 -0.87
N GLU A 201 -57.82 40.27 -0.24
CA GLU A 201 -59.08 40.40 -0.95
C GLU A 201 -59.50 41.86 -0.78
N ARG A 202 -59.52 42.58 -1.90
CA ARG A 202 -60.48 43.62 -2.28
C ARG A 202 -59.93 44.33 -3.51
N LEU A 203 -60.65 44.58 -4.59
CA LEU A 203 -61.99 44.24 -5.04
C LEU A 203 -62.04 44.91 -6.43
N GLN A 204 -62.85 44.39 -7.34
CA GLN A 204 -63.67 45.30 -8.13
C GLN A 204 -64.74 45.86 -7.20
#